data_AF-B7K690-F1
#
_entry.id   AF-B7K690-F1
#
_cell.length_a   1.000
_cell.length_b   1.000
_cell.length_c   1.000
_cell.angle_alpha   90.00
_cell.angle_beta   90.00
_cell.angle_gamma   90.00
#
_symmetry.space_group_name_H-M   'P 1'
#
loop_
_entity.id
_entity.type
_entity.pdbx_description
1 polymer ?
#
loop_
_entity_poly.entity_id
_entity_poly.type
_entity_poly.pdbx_seq_one_letter_code
_entity_poly.pdbx_strand_id
1 'polypeptide(L)'
;MDANILIELGNFLHKIRTRKGLSQEYLAELADLDRTYISLLERGKRNPSLTCINSIFQALDIDIIEIFQLFDYTNKINQLSQFCQSYDLEFEYLAEVLNDPKVIPMIRGKSFEFTVKKYISQILSPQKYEITNPRLNAQTGVKDVDVMIINKESNQTYTVECKLAAKGSFRTNPKANPYLKVKCMRSRTLGQEAAQQRANSTGLSHELWSIHSDQYRQEDFDFVVTSIANVFYETTDDGLYQWKPDQEAELFLSKLGITNQQQAFQTMLIARSRELVSNQPNRILYNVNCTRLKCKNPNCGFIPNYPFIYFNIDTGKPLAPWIYLDQLETLLI
;
A
#
# COMPACT_ATOMS: atom_id res chain seq x y z
N MET A 1 -8.69 29.76 -18.95
CA MET A 1 -9.81 28.99 -18.39
C MET A 1 -9.24 27.67 -17.95
N ASP A 2 -9.42 27.29 -16.69
CA ASP A 2 -8.70 26.15 -16.11
C ASP A 2 -9.31 24.83 -16.62
N ALA A 3 -8.72 24.20 -17.63
CA ALA A 3 -9.29 23.01 -18.27
C ALA A 3 -9.50 21.85 -17.28
N ASN A 4 -8.74 21.83 -16.18
CA ASN A 4 -8.86 20.85 -15.11
C ASN A 4 -10.23 20.92 -14.41
N ILE A 5 -10.79 22.12 -14.18
CA ILE A 5 -12.05 22.27 -13.43
C ILE A 5 -13.24 21.62 -14.16
N LEU A 6 -13.27 21.72 -15.49
CA LEU A 6 -14.34 21.17 -16.30
C LEU A 6 -14.23 19.64 -16.39
N ILE A 7 -13.00 19.11 -16.41
CA ILE A 7 -12.75 17.67 -16.40
C ILE A 7 -13.15 17.06 -15.05
N GLU A 8 -12.80 17.71 -13.93
CA GLU A 8 -13.19 17.26 -12.59
C GLU A 8 -14.72 17.25 -12.41
N LEU A 9 -15.41 18.31 -12.82
CA LEU A 9 -16.87 18.36 -12.84
C LEU A 9 -17.46 17.25 -13.70
N GLY A 10 -16.94 17.06 -14.92
CA GLY A 10 -17.41 16.03 -15.84
C GLY A 10 -17.27 14.61 -15.28
N ASN A 11 -16.12 14.30 -14.68
CA ASN A 11 -15.85 13.02 -14.03
C ASN A 11 -16.78 12.77 -12.84
N PHE A 12 -17.06 13.80 -12.05
CA PHE A 12 -18.00 13.70 -10.93
C PHE A 12 -19.41 13.33 -11.41
N LEU A 13 -19.93 14.07 -12.39
CA LEU A 13 -21.26 13.83 -12.95
C LEU A 13 -21.35 12.40 -13.52
N HIS A 14 -20.35 11.97 -14.29
CA HIS A 14 -20.26 10.61 -14.83
C HIS A 14 -20.31 9.54 -13.75
N LYS A 15 -19.53 9.73 -12.68
CA LYS A 15 -19.43 8.79 -11.55
C LYS A 15 -20.74 8.66 -10.78
N ILE A 16 -21.44 9.76 -10.54
CA ILE A 16 -22.75 9.71 -9.86
C ILE A 16 -23.77 9.04 -10.77
N ARG A 17 -23.85 9.48 -12.03
CA ARG A 17 -24.82 8.96 -13.00
C ARG A 17 -24.72 7.45 -13.12
N THR A 18 -23.50 6.93 -13.27
CA THR A 18 -23.25 5.49 -13.40
C THR A 18 -23.58 4.73 -12.12
N ARG A 19 -23.32 5.29 -10.93
CA ARG A 19 -23.74 4.70 -9.64
C ARG A 19 -25.25 4.60 -9.49
N LYS A 20 -26.00 5.57 -10.02
CA LYS A 20 -27.47 5.53 -10.06
C LYS A 20 -28.03 4.69 -11.23
N GLY A 21 -27.17 4.05 -12.02
CA GLY A 21 -27.57 3.20 -13.15
C GLY A 21 -28.19 3.97 -14.33
N LEU A 22 -28.02 5.28 -14.40
CA LEU A 22 -28.65 6.13 -15.42
C LEU A 22 -27.80 6.16 -16.70
N SER A 23 -28.44 6.13 -17.86
CA SER A 23 -27.78 6.42 -19.14
C SER A 23 -27.59 7.94 -19.33
N GLN A 24 -26.71 8.36 -20.26
CA GLN A 24 -26.57 9.78 -20.59
C GLN A 24 -27.88 10.34 -21.17
N GLU A 25 -28.55 9.59 -22.04
CA GLU A 25 -29.90 9.89 -22.55
C GLU A 25 -30.88 10.14 -21.41
N TYR A 26 -30.94 9.22 -20.44
CA TYR A 26 -31.93 9.31 -19.37
C TYR A 26 -31.64 10.46 -18.40
N LEU A 27 -30.37 10.73 -18.09
CA LEU A 27 -30.01 11.94 -17.33
C LEU A 27 -30.38 13.22 -18.09
N ALA A 28 -30.15 13.25 -19.40
CA ALA A 28 -30.46 14.40 -20.23
C ALA A 28 -31.97 14.70 -20.23
N GLU A 29 -32.80 13.66 -20.33
CA GLU A 29 -34.26 13.74 -20.22
C GLU A 29 -34.69 14.28 -18.85
N LEU A 30 -34.16 13.71 -17.76
CA LEU A 30 -34.49 14.14 -16.39
C LEU A 30 -34.07 15.60 -16.10
N ALA A 31 -32.97 16.06 -16.73
CA ALA A 31 -32.42 17.39 -16.53
C ALA A 31 -32.96 18.44 -17.52
N ASP A 32 -33.82 18.04 -18.47
CA ASP A 32 -34.28 18.86 -19.61
C ASP A 32 -33.11 19.45 -20.43
N LEU A 33 -32.17 18.58 -20.80
CA LEU A 33 -30.96 18.93 -21.55
C LEU A 33 -30.77 18.05 -22.78
N ASP A 34 -29.97 18.53 -23.74
CA ASP A 34 -29.56 17.70 -24.86
C ASP A 34 -28.56 16.64 -24.39
N ARG A 35 -28.76 15.39 -24.80
CA ARG A 35 -27.84 14.30 -24.47
C ARG A 35 -26.39 14.58 -24.88
N THR A 36 -26.18 15.17 -26.04
CA THR A 36 -24.84 15.57 -26.53
C THR A 36 -24.21 16.58 -25.58
N TYR A 37 -25.02 17.45 -24.97
CA TYR A 37 -24.55 18.38 -23.95
C TYR A 37 -24.07 17.64 -22.69
N ILE A 38 -24.83 16.66 -22.18
CA ILE A 38 -24.38 15.79 -21.08
C ILE A 38 -23.06 15.08 -21.44
N SER A 39 -22.96 14.51 -22.64
CA SER A 39 -21.73 13.85 -23.12
C SER A 39 -20.52 14.80 -23.20
N LEU A 40 -20.74 16.04 -23.62
CA LEU A 40 -19.69 17.06 -23.67
C LEU A 40 -19.29 17.54 -22.27
N LEU A 41 -20.24 17.66 -21.35
CA LEU A 41 -19.99 17.99 -19.95
C LEU A 41 -19.16 16.91 -19.26
N GLU A 42 -19.54 15.64 -19.38
CA GLU A 42 -18.79 14.52 -18.78
C GLU A 42 -17.34 14.42 -19.29
N ARG A 43 -17.07 14.95 -20.48
CA ARG A 43 -15.72 15.01 -21.08
C ARG A 43 -14.98 16.34 -20.83
N GLY A 44 -15.56 17.25 -20.04
CA GLY A 44 -14.99 18.57 -19.77
C GLY A 44 -14.88 19.49 -20.99
N LYS A 45 -15.70 19.25 -22.03
CA LYS A 45 -15.69 20.01 -23.30
C LYS A 45 -16.68 21.18 -23.33
N ARG A 46 -17.48 21.36 -22.27
CA ARG A 46 -18.43 22.46 -22.13
C ARG A 46 -18.32 23.06 -20.73
N ASN A 47 -18.50 24.38 -20.67
CA ASN A 47 -18.66 25.12 -19.41
C ASN A 47 -20.16 25.33 -19.16
N PRO A 48 -20.79 24.59 -18.23
CA PRO A 48 -22.20 24.75 -17.96
C PRO A 48 -22.50 26.04 -17.18
N SER A 49 -23.69 26.60 -17.40
CA SER A 49 -24.23 27.61 -16.49
C SER A 49 -24.57 26.98 -15.14
N LEU A 50 -24.64 27.81 -14.09
CA LEU A 50 -25.09 27.37 -12.77
C LEU A 50 -26.51 26.78 -12.81
N THR A 51 -27.37 27.30 -13.68
CA THR A 51 -28.73 26.76 -13.90
C THR A 51 -28.71 25.36 -14.49
N CYS A 52 -27.85 25.09 -15.49
CA CYS A 52 -27.67 23.74 -16.03
C CYS A 52 -27.17 22.77 -14.95
N ILE A 53 -26.18 23.20 -14.15
CA ILE A 53 -25.66 22.41 -13.03
C ILE A 53 -26.80 22.07 -12.08
N ASN A 54 -27.61 23.05 -11.67
CA ASN A 54 -28.74 22.83 -10.77
C ASN A 54 -29.74 21.81 -11.33
N SER A 55 -30.10 21.90 -12.61
CA SER A 55 -30.99 20.93 -13.26
C SER A 55 -30.42 19.51 -13.25
N ILE A 56 -29.13 19.37 -13.55
CA ILE A 56 -28.44 18.07 -13.53
C ILE A 56 -28.40 17.51 -12.10
N PHE A 57 -28.10 18.33 -11.10
CA PHE A 57 -28.03 17.90 -9.71
C PHE A 57 -29.40 17.47 -9.17
N GLN A 58 -30.46 18.20 -9.52
CA GLN A 58 -31.84 17.80 -9.21
C GLN A 58 -32.22 16.48 -9.89
N ALA A 59 -31.88 16.30 -11.17
CA ALA A 59 -32.09 15.05 -11.91
C ALA A 59 -31.31 13.87 -11.33
N LEU A 60 -30.13 14.14 -10.78
CA LEU A 60 -29.31 13.17 -10.07
C LEU A 60 -29.73 12.99 -8.61
N ASP A 61 -30.70 13.75 -8.09
CA ASP A 61 -31.10 13.75 -6.68
C ASP A 61 -29.87 13.92 -5.77
N ILE A 62 -29.17 15.04 -5.98
CA ILE A 62 -27.99 15.50 -5.24
C ILE A 62 -28.16 16.98 -4.90
N ASP A 63 -27.75 17.37 -3.69
CA ASP A 63 -27.71 18.77 -3.29
C ASP A 63 -26.60 19.51 -4.05
N ILE A 64 -26.91 20.67 -4.66
CA ILE A 64 -25.94 21.49 -5.38
C ILE A 64 -24.74 21.90 -4.52
N ILE A 65 -24.89 21.94 -3.19
CA ILE A 65 -23.79 22.18 -2.25
C ILE A 65 -22.68 21.12 -2.38
N GLU A 66 -23.00 19.89 -2.81
CA GLU A 66 -21.99 18.85 -3.05
C GLU A 66 -20.98 19.24 -4.13
N ILE A 67 -21.31 20.19 -5.02
CA ILE A 67 -20.34 20.70 -6.00
C ILE A 67 -19.11 21.32 -5.33
N PHE A 68 -19.28 21.95 -4.16
CA PHE A 68 -18.16 22.56 -3.45
C PHE A 68 -17.20 21.54 -2.86
N GLN A 69 -17.64 20.29 -2.66
CA GLN A 69 -16.76 19.18 -2.27
C GLN A 69 -15.79 18.79 -3.40
N LEU A 70 -16.11 19.12 -4.67
CA LEU A 70 -15.17 18.95 -5.79
C LEU A 70 -14.00 19.91 -5.70
N PHE A 71 -14.21 21.08 -5.09
CA PHE A 71 -13.25 22.18 -5.08
C PHE A 71 -12.59 22.37 -3.71
N ASP A 72 -12.85 21.47 -2.77
CA ASP A 72 -12.42 21.61 -1.38
C ASP A 72 -10.94 21.25 -1.15
N TYR A 73 -10.08 21.79 -2.00
CA TYR A 73 -8.67 21.96 -1.70
C TYR A 73 -8.50 22.91 -0.50
N THR A 74 -9.42 23.85 -0.30
CA THR A 74 -9.37 24.81 0.81
C THR A 74 -9.34 24.12 2.17
N ASN A 75 -10.22 23.15 2.45
CA ASN A 75 -10.17 22.45 3.74
C ASN A 75 -8.90 21.61 3.90
N LYS A 76 -8.40 20.98 2.82
CA LYS A 76 -7.12 20.23 2.89
C LYS A 76 -5.92 21.15 3.10
N ILE A 77 -5.87 22.29 2.42
CA ILE A 77 -4.83 23.31 2.59
C ILE A 77 -4.89 23.87 4.01
N ASN A 78 -6.09 24.16 4.53
CA ASN A 78 -6.27 24.61 5.91
C ASN A 78 -5.79 23.55 6.92
N GLN A 79 -6.12 22.27 6.71
CA GLN A 79 -5.61 21.17 7.53
C GLN A 79 -4.09 21.07 7.48
N LEU A 80 -3.49 21.19 6.29
CA LEU A 80 -2.02 21.18 6.13
C LEU A 80 -1.37 22.41 6.79
N SER A 81 -1.98 23.57 6.67
CA SER A 81 -1.52 24.81 7.33
C SER A 81 -1.59 24.69 8.85
N GLN A 82 -2.69 24.17 9.39
CA GLN A 82 -2.85 23.91 10.83
C GLN A 82 -1.87 22.85 11.32
N PHE A 83 -1.63 21.80 10.52
CA PHE A 83 -0.60 20.81 10.80
C PHE A 83 0.78 21.46 10.88
N CYS A 84 1.14 22.27 9.89
CA CYS A 84 2.43 22.97 9.87
C CYS A 84 2.60 23.86 11.11
N GLN A 85 1.58 24.64 11.46
CA GLN A 85 1.57 25.44 12.69
C GLN A 85 1.72 24.61 13.97
N SER A 86 1.11 23.41 14.02
CA SER A 86 1.17 22.55 15.21
C SER A 86 2.55 21.92 15.44
N TYR A 87 3.43 21.94 14.45
CA TYR A 87 4.75 21.32 14.47
C TYR A 87 5.88 22.29 14.12
N ASP A 88 5.61 23.61 14.18
CA ASP A 88 6.57 24.67 13.87
C ASP A 88 7.23 24.50 12.49
N LEU A 89 6.44 24.08 11.48
CA LEU A 89 6.85 23.97 10.09
C LEU A 89 6.41 25.21 9.32
N GLU A 90 7.31 25.76 8.53
CA GLU A 90 6.97 26.82 7.57
C GLU A 90 6.28 26.20 6.36
N PHE A 91 5.01 26.61 6.13
CA PHE A 91 4.20 26.06 5.04
C PHE A 91 4.83 26.32 3.66
N GLU A 92 5.56 27.43 3.50
CA GLU A 92 6.24 27.78 2.25
C GLU A 92 7.33 26.79 1.82
N TYR A 93 7.97 26.10 2.77
CA TYR A 93 9.01 25.10 2.50
C TYR A 93 8.50 23.66 2.55
N LEU A 94 7.19 23.45 2.75
CA LEU A 94 6.65 22.11 2.96
C LEU A 94 6.93 21.17 1.78
N ALA A 95 6.83 21.68 0.55
CA ALA A 95 7.09 20.88 -0.65
C ALA A 95 8.56 20.44 -0.73
N GLU A 96 9.50 21.35 -0.44
CA GLU A 96 10.94 21.11 -0.40
C GLU A 96 11.30 20.10 0.69
N VAL A 97 10.71 20.24 1.89
CA VAL A 97 10.88 19.29 2.99
C VAL A 97 10.38 17.91 2.60
N LEU A 98 9.20 17.81 1.99
CA LEU A 98 8.65 16.53 1.53
C LEU A 98 9.47 15.91 0.40
N ASN A 99 10.16 16.73 -0.40
CA ASN A 99 11.03 16.30 -1.48
C ASN A 99 12.48 16.01 -1.02
N ASP A 100 12.79 16.16 0.26
CA ASP A 100 14.12 15.85 0.79
C ASP A 100 14.40 14.32 0.69
N PRO A 101 15.57 13.90 0.15
CA PRO A 101 15.94 12.48 0.02
C PRO A 101 15.87 11.65 1.31
N LYS A 102 15.98 12.26 2.48
CA LYS A 102 15.84 11.61 3.79
C LYS A 102 14.37 11.50 4.23
N VAL A 103 13.50 12.40 3.78
CA VAL A 103 12.07 12.44 4.12
C VAL A 103 11.25 11.53 3.22
N ILE A 104 11.52 11.53 1.90
CA ILE A 104 10.82 10.70 0.90
C ILE A 104 10.66 9.23 1.35
N PRO A 105 11.71 8.53 1.83
CA PRO A 105 11.59 7.12 2.22
C PRO A 105 10.66 6.93 3.42
N MET A 106 10.64 7.89 4.35
CA MET A 106 9.81 7.85 5.55
C MET A 106 8.34 8.00 5.18
N ILE A 107 8.00 9.02 4.38
CA ILE A 107 6.61 9.26 3.96
C ILE A 107 6.11 8.16 3.03
N ARG A 108 6.96 7.58 2.17
CA ARG A 108 6.59 6.43 1.31
C ARG A 108 6.26 5.20 2.15
N GLY A 109 7.06 4.91 3.18
CA GLY A 109 6.77 3.82 4.12
C GLY A 109 5.44 4.04 4.83
N LYS A 110 5.24 5.22 5.42
CA LYS A 110 4.00 5.50 6.18
C LYS A 110 2.77 5.52 5.28
N SER A 111 2.87 6.12 4.10
CA SER A 111 1.80 6.12 3.08
C SER A 111 1.42 4.71 2.63
N PHE A 112 2.39 3.80 2.56
CA PHE A 112 2.13 2.41 2.19
C PHE A 112 1.22 1.72 3.20
N GLU A 113 1.35 1.95 4.51
CA GLU A 113 0.47 1.38 5.54
C GLU A 113 -1.00 1.80 5.36
N PHE A 114 -1.24 3.10 5.14
CA PHE A 114 -2.60 3.61 4.87
C PHE A 114 -3.16 3.05 3.56
N THR A 115 -2.29 2.88 2.56
CA THR A 115 -2.69 2.28 1.29
C THR A 115 -3.08 0.82 1.49
N VAL A 116 -2.25 0.01 2.18
CA VAL A 116 -2.56 -1.39 2.46
C VAL A 116 -3.88 -1.51 3.23
N LYS A 117 -4.10 -0.70 4.29
CA LYS A 117 -5.41 -0.67 4.99
C LYS A 117 -6.57 -0.44 4.02
N LYS A 118 -6.45 0.58 3.15
CA LYS A 118 -7.51 0.92 2.18
C LYS A 118 -7.82 -0.26 1.28
N TYR A 119 -6.81 -0.94 0.75
CA TYR A 119 -6.99 -2.10 -0.13
C TYR A 119 -7.62 -3.28 0.64
N ILE A 120 -7.15 -3.57 1.85
CA ILE A 120 -7.75 -4.62 2.69
C ILE A 120 -9.23 -4.32 2.99
N SER A 121 -9.57 -3.04 3.24
CA SER A 121 -10.95 -2.60 3.47
C SER A 121 -11.85 -2.71 2.23
N GLN A 122 -11.26 -2.78 1.04
CA GLN A 122 -11.99 -3.01 -0.22
C GLN A 122 -12.19 -4.51 -0.49
N ILE A 123 -11.28 -5.36 0.02
CA ILE A 123 -11.32 -6.81 -0.16
C ILE A 123 -12.27 -7.45 0.86
N LEU A 124 -12.18 -7.05 2.12
CA LEU A 124 -12.91 -7.68 3.22
C LEU A 124 -14.25 -6.96 3.49
N SER A 125 -15.30 -7.74 3.76
CA SER A 125 -16.61 -7.19 4.09
C SER A 125 -16.58 -6.36 5.39
N PRO A 126 -17.03 -5.08 5.37
CA PRO A 126 -17.07 -4.25 6.57
C PRO A 126 -18.10 -4.73 7.61
N GLN A 127 -19.02 -5.63 7.23
CA GLN A 127 -19.94 -6.27 8.17
C GLN A 127 -19.23 -7.30 9.05
N LYS A 128 -18.24 -8.01 8.49
CA LYS A 128 -17.52 -9.09 9.17
C LYS A 128 -16.20 -8.63 9.77
N TYR A 129 -15.54 -7.66 9.17
CA TYR A 129 -14.20 -7.22 9.58
C TYR A 129 -14.14 -5.72 9.88
N GLU A 130 -13.31 -5.36 10.86
CA GLU A 130 -12.86 -3.99 11.13
C GLU A 130 -11.37 -3.88 10.81
N ILE A 131 -11.00 -2.87 10.01
CA ILE A 131 -9.62 -2.65 9.58
C ILE A 131 -9.11 -1.32 10.12
N THR A 132 -8.04 -1.34 10.90
CA THR A 132 -7.50 -0.15 11.56
C THR A 132 -6.00 0.00 11.35
N ASN A 133 -5.51 1.24 11.42
CA ASN A 133 -4.09 1.52 11.69
C ASN A 133 -4.07 1.95 13.17
N PRO A 134 -3.83 1.04 14.13
CA PRO A 134 -3.82 1.41 15.53
C PRO A 134 -2.72 2.47 15.77
N ARG A 135 -3.08 3.57 16.43
CA ARG A 135 -2.09 4.56 16.84
C ARG A 135 -1.35 4.03 18.07
N LEU A 136 -0.03 4.10 18.06
CA LEU A 136 0.79 3.86 19.23
C LEU A 136 0.35 4.76 20.40
N ASN A 137 0.09 4.14 21.54
CA ASN A 137 0.25 4.81 22.84
C ASN A 137 1.64 4.46 23.35
N ALA A 138 2.59 5.39 23.25
CA ALA A 138 3.97 5.20 23.71
C ALA A 138 4.09 4.80 25.19
N GLN A 139 3.04 5.04 25.98
CA GLN A 139 2.96 4.72 27.41
C GLN A 139 2.55 3.28 27.71
N THR A 140 1.90 2.56 26.79
CA THR A 140 1.33 1.24 27.07
C THR A 140 2.24 0.07 26.68
N GLY A 141 3.40 0.33 26.05
CA GLY A 141 4.32 -0.71 25.59
C GLY A 141 3.74 -1.59 24.48
N VAL A 142 2.60 -1.23 23.91
CA VAL A 142 1.94 -1.97 22.83
C VAL A 142 2.78 -1.84 21.57
N LYS A 143 2.96 -2.98 20.89
CA LYS A 143 3.71 -3.11 19.66
C LYS A 143 3.15 -2.21 18.57
N ASP A 144 4.04 -1.57 17.79
CA ASP A 144 3.65 -0.87 16.57
C ASP A 144 3.08 -1.88 15.58
N VAL A 145 1.80 -1.73 15.26
CA VAL A 145 1.08 -2.59 14.30
C VAL A 145 0.65 -1.70 13.16
N ASP A 146 1.21 -1.94 11.96
CA ASP A 146 0.94 -1.09 10.80
C ASP A 146 -0.54 -1.14 10.41
N VAL A 147 -1.08 -2.35 10.24
CA VAL A 147 -2.50 -2.59 9.97
C VAL A 147 -3.01 -3.75 10.82
N MET A 148 -4.20 -3.59 11.38
CA MET A 148 -4.89 -4.61 12.17
C MET A 148 -6.22 -4.97 11.50
N ILE A 149 -6.52 -6.26 11.42
CA ILE A 149 -7.77 -6.83 10.94
C ILE A 149 -8.45 -7.50 12.13
N ILE A 150 -9.69 -7.13 12.42
CA ILE A 150 -10.47 -7.70 13.53
C ILE A 150 -11.71 -8.35 12.94
N ASN A 151 -11.89 -9.65 13.17
CA ASN A 151 -13.14 -10.33 12.88
C ASN A 151 -14.16 -9.98 13.98
N LYS A 152 -15.26 -9.32 13.62
CA LYS A 152 -16.26 -8.79 14.55
C LYS A 152 -17.09 -9.88 15.24
N GLU A 153 -17.19 -11.07 14.65
CA GLU A 153 -17.98 -12.17 15.20
C GLU A 153 -17.16 -12.99 16.20
N SER A 154 -15.91 -13.31 15.86
CA SER A 154 -15.03 -14.14 16.70
C SER A 154 -14.13 -13.34 17.64
N ASN A 155 -14.04 -12.01 17.47
CA ASN A 155 -13.02 -11.14 18.07
C ASN A 155 -11.57 -11.56 17.76
N GLN A 156 -11.36 -12.41 16.75
CA GLN A 156 -10.03 -12.80 16.33
C GLN A 156 -9.34 -11.60 15.66
N THR A 157 -8.10 -11.34 16.06
CA THR A 157 -7.29 -10.26 15.52
C THR A 157 -6.15 -10.81 14.68
N TYR A 158 -5.83 -10.10 13.61
CA TYR A 158 -4.67 -10.36 12.77
C TYR A 158 -3.89 -9.08 12.57
N THR A 159 -2.58 -9.19 12.63
CA THR A 159 -1.62 -8.10 12.49
C THR A 159 -0.89 -8.20 11.15
N VAL A 160 -0.81 -7.08 10.45
CA VAL A 160 -0.22 -7.00 9.11
C VAL A 160 0.92 -6.01 9.15
N GLU A 161 2.13 -6.47 8.86
CA GLU A 161 3.33 -5.65 8.67
C GLU A 161 3.41 -5.19 7.21
N CYS A 162 3.64 -3.90 6.99
CA CYS A 162 3.72 -3.28 5.67
C CYS A 162 5.18 -3.02 5.30
N LYS A 163 5.73 -3.78 4.35
CA LYS A 163 7.12 -3.62 3.89
C LYS A 163 7.20 -3.36 2.40
N LEU A 164 7.95 -2.34 2.01
CA LEU A 164 8.28 -2.13 0.60
C LEU A 164 9.25 -3.22 0.13
N ALA A 165 9.09 -3.65 -1.12
CA ALA A 165 10.05 -4.53 -1.76
C ALA A 165 11.44 -3.88 -1.81
N ALA A 166 12.52 -4.66 -1.74
CA ALA A 166 13.86 -4.12 -1.74
C ALA A 166 14.16 -3.47 -3.10
N LYS A 167 14.51 -2.18 -3.07
CA LYS A 167 14.79 -1.39 -4.27
C LYS A 167 15.89 -2.04 -5.12
N GLY A 168 15.68 -2.10 -6.44
CA GLY A 168 16.63 -2.70 -7.38
C GLY A 168 16.87 -4.20 -7.20
N SER A 169 16.02 -4.92 -6.45
CA SER A 169 16.22 -6.34 -6.15
C SER A 169 15.65 -7.32 -7.18
N PHE A 170 14.93 -6.82 -8.19
CA PHE A 170 14.37 -7.65 -9.24
C PHE A 170 15.47 -8.32 -10.05
N ARG A 171 15.35 -9.62 -10.28
CA ARG A 171 16.27 -10.41 -11.11
C ARG A 171 15.44 -11.38 -11.94
N THR A 172 15.86 -11.58 -13.19
CA THR A 172 15.26 -12.57 -14.09
C THR A 172 16.35 -13.41 -14.76
N ASN A 173 15.97 -14.57 -15.25
CA ASN A 173 16.82 -15.46 -16.05
C ASN A 173 15.91 -16.25 -17.01
N PRO A 174 16.25 -16.41 -18.30
CA PRO A 174 15.45 -17.17 -19.25
C PRO A 174 15.15 -18.63 -18.86
N LYS A 175 15.93 -19.21 -17.93
CA LYS A 175 15.81 -20.61 -17.48
C LYS A 175 15.37 -20.75 -16.02
N ALA A 176 15.07 -19.66 -15.32
CA ALA A 176 14.68 -19.71 -13.92
C ALA A 176 13.56 -18.71 -13.62
N ASN A 177 12.81 -18.99 -12.55
CA ASN A 177 11.75 -18.10 -12.09
C ASN A 177 12.33 -16.72 -11.73
N PRO A 178 11.79 -15.62 -12.29
CA PRO A 178 12.15 -14.28 -11.86
C PRO A 178 11.82 -14.11 -10.39
N TYR A 179 12.58 -13.26 -9.70
CA TYR A 179 12.37 -13.00 -8.29
C TYR A 179 12.62 -11.55 -7.92
N LEU A 180 12.07 -11.18 -6.76
CA LEU A 180 12.43 -9.98 -6.03
C LEU A 180 12.61 -10.28 -4.54
N LYS A 181 13.13 -9.31 -3.79
CA LYS A 181 13.30 -9.43 -2.33
C LYS A 181 12.39 -8.43 -1.62
N VAL A 182 11.91 -8.76 -0.43
CA VAL A 182 11.15 -7.83 0.43
C VAL A 182 12.02 -7.35 1.59
N LYS A 183 12.03 -6.06 1.92
CA LYS A 183 12.85 -5.56 3.03
C LYS A 183 12.17 -5.82 4.39
N CYS A 184 12.15 -7.07 4.82
CA CYS A 184 11.48 -7.54 6.04
C CYS A 184 12.40 -7.45 7.27
N MET A 185 12.78 -6.24 7.66
CA MET A 185 13.62 -5.98 8.84
C MET A 185 13.09 -4.81 9.66
N ARG A 186 13.48 -4.77 10.93
CA ARG A 186 13.15 -3.70 11.87
C ARG A 186 13.83 -2.41 11.46
N SER A 187 13.14 -1.28 11.61
CA SER A 187 13.71 0.04 11.34
C SER A 187 14.84 0.40 12.31
N ARG A 188 14.82 -0.17 13.53
CA ARG A 188 15.86 0.01 14.55
C ARG A 188 16.31 -1.34 15.09
N THR A 189 17.62 -1.48 15.25
CA THR A 189 18.24 -2.63 15.91
C THR A 189 17.85 -2.65 17.38
N LEU A 190 17.62 -3.84 17.93
CA LEU A 190 17.40 -4.02 19.36
C LEU A 190 18.64 -3.59 20.15
N GLY A 191 18.46 -2.65 21.08
CA GLY A 191 19.45 -2.37 22.12
C GLY A 191 19.53 -3.51 23.14
N GLN A 192 20.54 -3.49 24.02
CA GLN A 192 20.77 -4.56 24.99
C GLN A 192 19.56 -4.84 25.89
N GLU A 193 18.93 -3.79 26.42
CA GLU A 193 17.74 -3.93 27.28
C GLU A 193 16.56 -4.59 26.55
N ALA A 194 16.28 -4.15 25.32
CA ALA A 194 15.19 -4.71 24.51
C ALA A 194 15.49 -6.16 24.08
N ALA A 195 16.76 -6.48 23.81
CA ALA A 195 17.20 -7.85 23.53
C ALA A 195 17.03 -8.75 24.76
N GLN A 196 17.37 -8.25 25.96
CA GLN A 196 17.20 -9.00 27.21
C GLN A 196 15.73 -9.24 27.56
N GLN A 197 14.88 -8.23 27.40
CA GLN A 197 13.43 -8.38 27.62
C GLN A 197 12.84 -9.44 26.69
N ARG A 198 13.25 -9.45 25.41
CA ARG A 198 12.81 -10.44 24.43
C ARG A 198 13.38 -11.83 24.69
N ALA A 199 14.62 -11.94 25.16
CA ALA A 199 15.21 -13.20 25.59
C ALA A 199 14.35 -13.85 26.68
N ASN A 200 13.95 -13.06 27.69
CA ASN A 200 13.13 -13.53 28.80
C ASN A 200 11.72 -13.99 28.34
N SER A 201 11.08 -13.28 27.41
CA SER A 201 9.73 -13.62 26.98
C SER A 201 9.65 -14.78 25.98
N THR A 202 10.74 -15.06 25.26
CA THR A 202 10.76 -16.08 24.18
C THR A 202 11.53 -17.35 24.54
N GLY A 203 12.22 -17.37 25.68
CA GLY A 203 13.08 -18.50 26.10
C GLY A 203 14.34 -18.68 25.26
N LEU A 204 14.67 -17.71 24.39
CA LEU A 204 15.87 -17.71 23.56
C LEU A 204 17.02 -16.95 24.25
N SER A 205 18.27 -17.32 23.97
CA SER A 205 19.43 -16.66 24.58
C SER A 205 19.59 -15.20 24.12
N HIS A 206 20.16 -14.37 25.00
CA HIS A 206 20.53 -12.99 24.67
C HIS A 206 21.52 -12.93 23.48
N GLU A 207 22.45 -13.90 23.40
CA GLU A 207 23.38 -14.02 22.28
C GLU A 207 22.64 -14.22 20.94
N LEU A 208 21.64 -15.10 20.92
CA LEU A 208 20.83 -15.32 19.72
C LEU A 208 20.06 -14.05 19.31
N TRP A 209 19.46 -13.35 20.28
CA TRP A 209 18.81 -12.06 20.02
C TRP A 209 19.77 -10.99 19.51
N SER A 210 21.01 -10.99 19.98
CA SER A 210 22.03 -10.06 19.53
C SER A 210 22.41 -10.31 18.05
N ILE A 211 22.53 -11.59 17.65
CA ILE A 211 22.78 -11.98 16.24
C ILE A 211 21.64 -11.55 15.33
N HIS A 212 20.41 -11.60 15.83
CA HIS A 212 19.16 -11.36 15.09
C HIS A 212 18.47 -10.05 15.48
N SER A 213 19.25 -9.06 15.89
CA SER A 213 18.77 -7.84 16.54
C SER A 213 17.91 -6.93 15.66
N ASP A 214 17.93 -7.12 14.34
CA ASP A 214 17.12 -6.40 13.35
C ASP A 214 16.07 -7.30 12.66
N GLN A 215 16.03 -8.59 12.97
CA GLN A 215 15.09 -9.53 12.35
C GLN A 215 13.78 -9.63 13.13
N TYR A 216 12.73 -9.94 12.39
CA TYR A 216 11.44 -10.31 12.96
C TYR A 216 11.39 -11.80 13.25
N ARG A 217 10.53 -12.22 14.20
CA ARG A 217 10.10 -13.60 14.37
C ARG A 217 8.70 -13.79 13.81
N GLN A 218 8.27 -15.03 13.56
CA GLN A 218 6.89 -15.30 13.11
C GLN A 218 5.81 -14.83 14.09
N GLU A 219 6.13 -14.76 15.38
CA GLU A 219 5.22 -14.25 16.40
C GLU A 219 5.15 -12.71 16.37
N ASP A 220 5.98 -12.05 15.55
CA ASP A 220 5.99 -10.60 15.54
C ASP A 220 4.77 -10.00 14.82
N PHE A 221 4.24 -10.68 13.81
CA PHE A 221 3.04 -10.27 13.09
C PHE A 221 2.46 -11.50 12.38
N ASP A 222 1.19 -11.47 11.98
CA ASP A 222 0.56 -12.61 11.29
C ASP A 222 0.89 -12.63 9.79
N PHE A 223 0.87 -11.45 9.17
CA PHE A 223 1.06 -11.28 7.74
C PHE A 223 2.07 -10.18 7.42
N VAL A 224 2.75 -10.31 6.30
CA VAL A 224 3.51 -9.21 5.69
C VAL A 224 2.93 -8.91 4.31
N VAL A 225 2.69 -7.63 4.03
CA VAL A 225 2.24 -7.13 2.74
C VAL A 225 3.35 -6.32 2.09
N THR A 226 3.52 -6.50 0.79
CA THR A 226 4.45 -5.72 -0.03
C THR A 226 3.81 -5.32 -1.36
N SER A 227 4.44 -4.37 -2.05
CA SER A 227 4.12 -3.97 -3.41
C SER A 227 5.33 -4.20 -4.30
N ILE A 228 5.12 -4.72 -5.50
CA ILE A 228 6.22 -5.00 -6.42
C ILE A 228 6.88 -3.72 -6.95
N ALA A 229 6.18 -2.58 -6.97
CA ALA A 229 6.69 -1.35 -7.60
C ALA A 229 8.06 -0.91 -7.11
N ASN A 230 8.35 -1.07 -5.82
CA ASN A 230 9.55 -0.47 -5.24
C ASN A 230 10.86 -1.04 -5.82
N VAL A 231 10.82 -2.24 -6.40
CA VAL A 231 12.01 -2.88 -6.98
C VAL A 231 12.47 -2.21 -8.27
N PHE A 232 11.59 -1.46 -8.93
CA PHE A 232 11.84 -0.78 -10.20
C PHE A 232 12.19 0.70 -10.03
N TYR A 233 12.49 1.13 -8.80
CA TYR A 233 13.05 2.45 -8.56
C TYR A 233 14.58 2.40 -8.57
N GLU A 234 15.20 3.44 -9.09
CA GLU A 234 16.62 3.75 -8.91
C GLU A 234 16.80 4.94 -7.96
N THR A 235 18.02 5.13 -7.43
CA THR A 235 18.40 6.41 -6.81
C THR A 235 19.11 7.21 -7.88
N THR A 236 18.67 8.44 -8.11
CA THR A 236 19.38 9.41 -8.94
C THR A 236 20.57 10.02 -8.19
N ASP A 237 21.45 10.73 -8.88
CA ASP A 237 22.67 11.30 -8.30
C ASP A 237 22.40 12.32 -7.18
N ASP A 238 21.25 12.99 -7.23
CA ASP A 238 20.74 13.92 -6.22
C ASP A 238 20.03 13.22 -5.04
N GLY A 239 20.00 11.89 -5.02
CA GLY A 239 19.39 11.09 -3.95
C GLY A 239 17.88 10.86 -4.10
N LEU A 240 17.25 11.41 -5.14
CA LEU A 240 15.83 11.21 -5.40
C LEU A 240 15.54 9.82 -5.95
N TYR A 241 14.26 9.43 -5.92
CA TYR A 241 13.80 8.13 -6.38
C TYR A 241 13.06 8.25 -7.70
N GLN A 242 13.58 7.60 -8.74
CA GLN A 242 12.96 7.56 -10.06
C GLN A 242 12.45 6.16 -10.36
N TRP A 243 11.18 6.03 -10.75
CA TRP A 243 10.65 4.77 -11.26
C TRP A 243 11.10 4.58 -12.71
N LYS A 244 11.91 3.56 -12.96
CA LYS A 244 12.56 3.31 -14.24
C LYS A 244 12.89 1.82 -14.38
N PRO A 245 11.91 0.99 -14.74
CA PRO A 245 12.19 -0.41 -15.06
C PRO A 245 13.15 -0.49 -16.26
N ASP A 246 14.09 -1.42 -16.22
CA ASP A 246 14.91 -1.77 -17.38
C ASP A 246 14.14 -2.67 -18.36
N GLN A 247 14.74 -3.01 -19.51
CA GLN A 247 14.08 -3.81 -20.55
C GLN A 247 13.58 -5.17 -20.04
N GLU A 248 14.32 -5.81 -19.13
CA GLU A 248 13.95 -7.10 -18.54
C GLU A 248 12.76 -6.95 -17.59
N ALA A 249 12.76 -5.89 -16.77
CA ALA A 249 11.66 -5.52 -15.90
C ALA A 249 10.41 -5.12 -16.69
N GLU A 250 10.53 -4.36 -17.77
CA GLU A 250 9.43 -4.00 -18.66
C GLU A 250 8.77 -5.23 -19.28
N LEU A 251 9.57 -6.20 -19.75
CA LEU A 251 9.06 -7.46 -20.26
C LEU A 251 8.30 -8.23 -19.18
N PHE A 252 8.84 -8.29 -17.95
CA PHE A 252 8.16 -8.93 -16.83
C PHE A 252 6.84 -8.23 -16.46
N LEU A 253 6.82 -6.89 -16.38
CA LEU A 253 5.62 -6.11 -16.11
C LEU A 253 4.57 -6.30 -17.20
N SER A 254 4.98 -6.37 -18.47
CA SER A 254 4.07 -6.60 -19.61
C SER A 254 3.37 -7.96 -19.52
N LYS A 255 4.05 -9.02 -19.05
CA LYS A 255 3.43 -10.34 -18.79
C LYS A 255 2.32 -10.27 -17.73
N LEU A 256 2.44 -9.32 -16.79
CA LEU A 256 1.45 -9.06 -15.76
C LEU A 256 0.35 -8.09 -16.20
N GLY A 257 0.39 -7.58 -17.44
CA GLY A 257 -0.51 -6.54 -17.91
C GLY A 257 -0.28 -5.17 -17.25
N ILE A 258 0.90 -4.94 -16.68
CA ILE A 258 1.26 -3.71 -15.98
C ILE A 258 2.00 -2.78 -16.94
N THR A 259 1.48 -1.57 -17.08
CA THR A 259 1.95 -0.57 -18.06
C THR A 259 2.49 0.70 -17.41
N ASN A 260 2.28 0.88 -16.11
CA ASN A 260 2.70 2.09 -15.40
C ASN A 260 3.01 1.84 -13.92
N GLN A 261 3.69 2.82 -13.31
CA GLN A 261 4.09 2.84 -11.91
C GLN A 261 2.93 2.60 -10.94
N GLN A 262 1.77 3.18 -11.21
CA GLN A 262 0.61 3.07 -10.33
C GLN A 262 0.09 1.63 -10.32
N GLN A 263 -0.09 1.01 -11.48
CA GLN A 263 -0.48 -0.40 -11.59
C GLN A 263 0.52 -1.31 -10.87
N ALA A 264 1.83 -1.11 -11.08
CA ALA A 264 2.87 -1.86 -10.35
C ALA A 264 2.76 -1.66 -8.83
N PHE A 265 2.38 -0.45 -8.38
CA PHE A 265 2.24 -0.14 -6.96
C PHE A 265 1.03 -0.85 -6.36
N GLN A 266 -0.07 -0.93 -7.12
CA GLN A 266 -1.31 -1.59 -6.75
C GLN A 266 -1.22 -3.12 -6.79
N THR A 267 -0.22 -3.68 -7.51
CA THR A 267 0.09 -5.11 -7.44
C THR A 267 0.77 -5.43 -6.10
N MET A 268 -0.08 -5.70 -5.10
CA MET A 268 0.32 -6.05 -3.75
C MET A 268 0.30 -7.55 -3.53
N LEU A 269 1.27 -8.03 -2.76
CA LEU A 269 1.46 -9.43 -2.39
C LEU A 269 1.44 -9.59 -0.88
N ILE A 270 0.97 -10.73 -0.42
CA ILE A 270 0.86 -11.08 1.00
C ILE A 270 1.39 -12.49 1.26
N ALA A 271 1.99 -12.70 2.43
CA ALA A 271 2.40 -14.01 2.94
C ALA A 271 2.20 -14.10 4.46
N ARG A 272 1.98 -15.31 5.00
CA ARG A 272 1.98 -15.53 6.45
C ARG A 272 3.41 -15.47 6.98
N SER A 273 3.63 -14.79 8.09
CA SER A 273 4.93 -14.68 8.75
C SER A 273 5.57 -16.05 9.05
N ARG A 274 4.75 -17.01 9.51
CA ARG A 274 5.13 -18.40 9.81
C ARG A 274 5.64 -19.18 8.60
N GLU A 275 5.29 -18.78 7.39
CA GLU A 275 5.73 -19.42 6.13
C GLU A 275 7.05 -18.84 5.63
N LEU A 276 7.49 -17.72 6.20
CA LEU A 276 8.73 -17.02 5.85
C LEU A 276 9.90 -17.33 6.81
N VAL A 277 9.71 -18.19 7.81
CA VAL A 277 10.78 -18.56 8.76
C VAL A 277 11.76 -19.56 8.16
N SER A 278 13.02 -19.45 8.55
CA SER A 278 14.14 -20.21 7.98
C SER A 278 14.13 -21.73 8.22
N ASN A 279 13.13 -22.30 8.89
CA ASN A 279 13.16 -23.67 9.41
C ASN A 279 11.96 -24.54 9.00
N GLN A 280 11.22 -24.11 7.98
CA GLN A 280 10.17 -24.95 7.40
C GLN A 280 10.80 -26.19 6.72
N PRO A 281 10.17 -27.39 6.79
CA PRO A 281 10.66 -28.60 6.11
C PRO A 281 10.84 -28.41 4.59
N ASN A 282 10.20 -27.40 4.01
CA ASN A 282 10.32 -26.98 2.61
C ASN A 282 11.45 -25.95 2.36
N ARG A 283 12.55 -25.99 3.13
CA ARG A 283 13.74 -25.11 2.99
C ARG A 283 14.23 -24.94 1.54
N ILE A 284 14.19 -26.02 0.76
CA ILE A 284 14.68 -26.07 -0.63
C ILE A 284 13.71 -25.37 -1.60
N LEU A 285 12.40 -25.45 -1.35
CA LEU A 285 11.36 -24.90 -2.25
C LEU A 285 11.28 -23.37 -2.17
N TYR A 286 11.56 -22.78 -1.01
CA TYR A 286 11.34 -21.35 -0.76
C TYR A 286 12.63 -20.55 -0.52
N ASN A 287 13.80 -21.21 -0.57
CA ASN A 287 15.13 -20.61 -0.40
C ASN A 287 15.29 -19.77 0.89
N VAL A 288 14.57 -20.15 1.96
CA VAL A 288 14.56 -19.44 3.24
C VAL A 288 15.69 -19.99 4.12
N ASN A 289 16.93 -19.67 3.77
CA ASN A 289 18.08 -19.97 4.61
C ASN A 289 18.26 -18.88 5.68
N CYS A 290 18.72 -19.28 6.88
CA CYS A 290 19.18 -18.30 7.85
C CYS A 290 20.35 -17.52 7.25
N THR A 291 20.18 -16.23 7.04
CA THR A 291 21.20 -15.35 6.45
C THR A 291 22.27 -14.94 7.47
N ARG A 292 22.07 -15.26 8.75
CA ARG A 292 23.02 -14.98 9.82
C ARG A 292 23.98 -16.15 9.97
N LEU A 293 25.11 -16.09 9.26
CA LEU A 293 26.18 -17.10 9.28
C LEU A 293 26.67 -17.45 10.71
N LYS A 294 26.54 -16.53 11.67
CA LYS A 294 26.89 -16.75 13.09
C LYS A 294 25.85 -17.57 13.86
N CYS A 295 24.61 -17.65 13.37
CA CYS A 295 23.54 -18.42 13.98
C CYS A 295 23.68 -19.89 13.60
N LYS A 296 23.85 -20.75 14.61
CA LYS A 296 23.90 -22.21 14.45
C LYS A 296 22.59 -22.90 14.84
N ASN A 297 21.56 -22.13 15.19
CA ASN A 297 20.28 -22.70 15.63
C ASN A 297 19.49 -23.22 14.42
N PRO A 298 19.31 -24.54 14.26
CA PRO A 298 18.54 -25.10 13.15
C PRO A 298 17.05 -24.75 13.23
N ASN A 299 16.59 -24.25 14.38
CA ASN A 299 15.23 -23.81 14.70
C ASN A 299 15.18 -22.30 15.07
N CYS A 300 16.10 -21.49 14.53
CA CYS A 300 16.17 -20.02 14.65
C CYS A 300 14.82 -19.28 14.73
N GLY A 301 13.82 -19.56 13.88
CA GLY A 301 12.46 -19.00 13.98
C GLY A 301 12.36 -17.53 13.61
N PHE A 302 13.46 -16.94 13.14
CA PHE A 302 13.51 -15.59 12.59
C PHE A 302 13.18 -15.60 11.09
N ILE A 303 12.52 -14.55 10.67
CA ILE A 303 12.25 -14.23 9.27
C ILE A 303 13.52 -13.58 8.71
N PRO A 304 14.04 -14.01 7.55
CA PRO A 304 15.16 -13.34 6.91
C PRO A 304 14.87 -11.85 6.68
N ASN A 305 15.92 -11.02 6.70
CA ASN A 305 15.79 -9.60 6.36
C ASN A 305 15.28 -9.34 4.93
N TYR A 306 15.48 -10.32 4.05
CA TYR A 306 15.19 -10.25 2.62
C TYR A 306 14.56 -11.54 2.09
N PRO A 307 13.34 -11.92 2.51
CA PRO A 307 12.64 -13.06 1.92
C PRO A 307 12.43 -12.82 0.42
N PHE A 308 12.49 -13.90 -0.34
CA PHE A 308 12.31 -13.88 -1.79
C PHE A 308 10.83 -14.03 -2.14
N ILE A 309 10.43 -13.35 -3.21
CA ILE A 309 9.20 -13.63 -3.95
C ILE A 309 9.64 -14.13 -5.30
N TYR A 310 9.33 -15.39 -5.61
CA TYR A 310 9.52 -15.94 -6.94
C TYR A 310 8.23 -15.82 -7.73
N PHE A 311 8.34 -15.65 -9.03
CA PHE A 311 7.23 -15.62 -9.95
C PHE A 311 7.40 -16.74 -10.98
N ASN A 312 6.30 -17.40 -11.32
CA ASN A 312 6.29 -18.42 -12.36
C ASN A 312 6.75 -17.80 -13.69
N ILE A 313 7.73 -18.42 -14.35
CA ILE A 313 8.36 -17.87 -15.55
C ILE A 313 7.39 -17.66 -16.73
N ASP A 314 6.37 -18.51 -16.84
CA ASP A 314 5.41 -18.51 -17.95
C ASP A 314 4.28 -17.50 -17.69
N THR A 315 3.70 -17.53 -16.49
CA THR A 315 2.50 -16.75 -16.16
C THR A 315 2.79 -15.44 -15.46
N GLY A 316 4.00 -15.25 -14.94
CA GLY A 316 4.35 -14.11 -14.08
C GLY A 316 3.70 -14.14 -12.69
N LYS A 317 2.83 -15.10 -12.37
CA LYS A 317 2.13 -15.16 -11.07
C LYS A 317 3.10 -15.46 -9.92
N PRO A 318 2.90 -14.88 -8.73
CA PRO A 318 3.72 -15.18 -7.56
C PRO A 318 3.60 -16.67 -7.21
N LEU A 319 4.71 -17.25 -6.77
CA LEU A 319 4.77 -18.59 -6.21
C LEU A 319 4.58 -18.53 -4.69
N ALA A 320 4.03 -19.62 -4.14
CA ALA A 320 3.90 -19.80 -2.70
C ALA A 320 5.24 -19.52 -1.98
N PRO A 321 5.21 -19.00 -0.73
CA PRO A 321 4.02 -18.70 0.07
C PRO A 321 3.36 -17.36 -0.25
N TRP A 322 3.84 -16.63 -1.25
CA TRP A 322 3.28 -15.33 -1.63
C TRP A 322 2.07 -15.50 -2.53
N ILE A 323 1.00 -14.79 -2.21
CA ILE A 323 -0.19 -14.67 -3.05
C ILE A 323 -0.52 -13.20 -3.28
N TYR A 324 -1.40 -12.92 -4.23
CA TYR A 324 -1.92 -11.57 -4.41
C TYR A 324 -2.77 -11.14 -3.21
N LEU A 325 -2.70 -9.86 -2.84
CA LEU A 325 -3.42 -9.33 -1.68
C LEU A 325 -4.94 -9.51 -1.80
N ASP A 326 -5.48 -9.49 -3.02
CA ASP A 326 -6.90 -9.75 -3.28
C ASP A 326 -7.39 -11.13 -2.85
N GLN A 327 -6.47 -12.07 -2.62
CA GLN A 327 -6.73 -13.40 -2.07
C GLN A 327 -6.59 -13.47 -0.55
N LEU A 328 -6.43 -12.34 0.16
CA LEU A 328 -6.27 -12.29 1.62
C LEU A 328 -7.30 -13.11 2.38
N GLU A 329 -8.56 -13.14 1.94
CA GLU A 329 -9.62 -13.89 2.63
C GLU A 329 -9.30 -15.39 2.76
N THR A 330 -8.57 -15.99 1.81
CA THR A 330 -8.16 -17.40 1.90
C THR A 330 -7.15 -17.66 3.01
N LEU A 331 -6.53 -16.60 3.56
CA LEU A 331 -5.58 -16.68 4.66
C LEU A 331 -6.23 -16.39 6.03
N LEU A 332 -7.48 -15.95 6.07
CA LEU A 332 -8.22 -15.63 7.31
C LEU A 332 -9.11 -16.78 7.80
N ILE A 333 -8.95 -17.98 7.20
CA ILE A 333 -9.62 -19.23 7.55
C ILE A 333 -8.98 -19.87 8.78
#